data_AF-A0A0C2ZTA6-F1
#
_entry.id   AF-A0A0C2ZTA6-F1
#
_cell.length_a   1.000
_cell.length_b   1.000
_cell.length_c   1.000
_cell.angle_alpha   90.00
_cell.angle_beta   90.00
_cell.angle_gamma   90.00
#
_symmetry.space_group_name_H-M   'P 1'
#
loop_
_entity.id
_entity.type
_entity.pdbx_description
1 polymer ?
#
loop_
_entity_poly.entity_id
_entity_poly.type
_entity_poly.pdbx_seq_one_letter_code
_entity_poly.pdbx_strand_id
1 'polypeptide(L)'
;MQFDGDALTIDLSMSMQEIAEFAAFVRPRLEFIERIEALEGSTLKRSALLAVLVSIKRAKPQIVIPFLEAGKMHNKHYGTMHFICAA
;
A
#
# COMPACT_ATOMS: atom_id res chain seq x y z
N MET A 1 3.04 2.81 11.41
CA MET A 1 3.76 1.85 10.55
C MET A 1 4.47 0.88 11.48
N GLN A 2 4.39 -0.42 11.19
CA GLN A 2 5.10 -1.45 11.94
C GLN A 2 5.87 -2.33 10.95
N PHE A 3 7.14 -2.60 11.25
CA PHE A 3 8.03 -3.36 10.40
C PHE A 3 8.46 -4.63 11.15
N ASP A 4 8.06 -5.78 10.62
CA ASP A 4 8.30 -7.10 11.21
C ASP A 4 9.06 -7.96 10.19
N GLY A 5 10.38 -7.91 10.24
CA GLY A 5 11.24 -8.67 9.32
C GLY A 5 11.17 -8.14 7.89
N ASP A 6 10.45 -8.84 7.02
CA ASP A 6 10.22 -8.53 5.60
C ASP A 6 8.81 -8.01 5.31
N ALA A 7 7.94 -7.95 6.33
CA ALA A 7 6.59 -7.47 6.24
C ALA A 7 6.43 -6.06 6.82
N LEU A 8 5.71 -5.20 6.10
CA LEU A 8 5.41 -3.84 6.52
C LEU A 8 3.89 -3.64 6.65
N THR A 9 3.43 -3.37 7.87
CA THR A 9 2.03 -3.10 8.15
C THR A 9 1.76 -1.59 8.19
N ILE A 10 0.79 -1.14 7.40
CA ILE A 10 0.45 0.28 7.23
C ILE A 10 -1.02 0.56 7.51
N ASP A 11 -1.29 1.77 8.01
CA ASP A 11 -2.65 2.29 8.11
C ASP A 11 -3.03 2.96 6.77
N LEU A 12 -4.14 2.57 6.16
CA LEU A 12 -4.62 3.18 4.92
C LEU A 12 -5.17 4.61 5.09
N SER A 13 -5.29 5.08 6.33
CA SER A 13 -5.84 6.38 6.70
C SER A 13 -4.78 7.49 6.90
N MET A 14 -3.51 7.20 6.58
CA MET A 14 -2.37 8.14 6.64
C MET A 14 -2.65 9.50 6.02
N SER A 15 -2.17 10.55 6.69
CA SER A 15 -2.06 11.93 6.22
C SER A 15 -1.09 12.09 5.06
N MET A 16 -1.10 13.24 4.38
CA MET A 16 -0.17 13.51 3.28
C MET A 16 1.30 13.49 3.74
N GLN A 17 1.57 13.96 4.96
CA GLN A 17 2.91 13.94 5.54
C GLN A 17 3.37 12.49 5.80
N GLU A 18 2.52 11.68 6.43
CA GLU A 18 2.82 10.27 6.69
C GLU A 18 3.00 9.48 5.40
N ILE A 19 2.24 9.80 4.34
CA ILE A 19 2.41 9.18 3.00
C ILE A 19 3.78 9.54 2.41
N ALA A 20 4.23 10.79 2.55
CA ALA A 20 5.55 11.21 2.07
C ALA A 20 6.68 10.52 2.85
N GLU A 21 6.55 10.43 4.17
CA GLU A 21 7.48 9.71 5.05
C GLU A 21 7.53 8.22 4.72
N PHE A 22 6.37 7.59 4.51
CA PHE A 22 6.27 6.20 4.06
C PHE A 22 6.99 5.98 2.72
N ALA A 23 6.74 6.83 1.73
CA ALA A 23 7.39 6.72 0.42
C ALA A 23 8.91 6.87 0.52
N ALA A 24 9.39 7.82 1.33
CA ALA A 24 10.82 8.02 1.58
C ALA A 24 11.46 6.85 2.34
N PHE A 25 10.70 6.21 3.24
CA PHE A 25 11.15 5.05 3.99
C PHE A 25 11.24 3.78 3.12
N VAL A 26 10.20 3.50 2.33
CA VAL A 26 10.06 2.24 1.57
C VAL A 26 10.96 2.20 0.33
N ARG A 27 11.04 3.29 -0.44
CA ARG A 27 11.78 3.32 -1.72
C ARG A 27 13.23 2.77 -1.63
N PRO A 28 14.08 3.21 -0.67
CA PRO A 28 15.44 2.68 -0.56
C PRO A 28 15.52 1.28 0.05
N ARG A 29 14.43 0.76 0.64
CA ARG A 29 14.38 -0.53 1.33
C ARG A 29 13.57 -1.58 0.58
N LEU A 30 13.14 -1.26 -0.64
CA LEU A 30 12.18 -2.06 -1.38
C LEU A 30 12.69 -3.49 -1.63
N GLU A 31 13.99 -3.66 -1.80
CA GLU A 31 14.63 -4.98 -1.98
C GLU A 31 14.34 -5.92 -0.80
N PHE A 32 14.30 -5.39 0.43
CA PHE A 32 14.11 -6.16 1.67
C PHE A 32 12.64 -6.35 2.08
N ILE A 33 11.71 -5.62 1.46
CA ILE A 33 10.28 -5.70 1.79
C ILE A 33 9.61 -6.69 0.85
N GLU A 34 9.16 -7.83 1.36
CA GLU A 34 8.43 -8.82 0.57
C GLU A 34 6.92 -8.61 0.61
N ARG A 35 6.40 -7.99 1.68
CA ARG A 35 4.97 -7.82 1.86
C ARG A 35 4.60 -6.46 2.47
N ILE A 36 3.51 -5.88 1.96
CA ILE A 36 2.84 -4.72 2.58
C ILE A 36 1.41 -5.10 2.93
N GLU A 37 1.09 -5.05 4.22
CA GLU A 37 -0.23 -5.37 4.76
C GLU A 37 -0.95 -4.10 5.23
N ALA A 38 -2.26 -4.08 5.08
CA ALA A 38 -3.09 -3.02 5.65
C ALA A 38 -3.51 -3.42 7.06
N LEU A 39 -3.45 -2.47 8.00
CA LEU A 39 -4.05 -2.62 9.33
C LEU A 39 -5.53 -3.02 9.19
N GLU A 40 -5.95 -4.00 9.99
CA GLU A 40 -7.33 -4.49 9.97
C GLU A 40 -8.31 -3.34 10.24
N GLY A 41 -9.39 -3.28 9.46
CA GLY A 41 -10.40 -2.21 9.55
C GLY A 41 -9.95 -0.84 9.02
N SER A 42 -8.70 -0.67 8.61
CA SER A 42 -8.25 0.57 7.99
C SER A 42 -8.95 0.82 6.65
N THR A 43 -9.17 2.10 6.32
CA THR A 43 -9.86 2.52 5.10
C THR A 43 -9.00 3.52 4.37
N LEU A 44 -8.77 3.30 3.07
CA LEU A 44 -8.06 4.25 2.21
C LEU A 44 -8.76 5.61 2.21
N LYS A 45 -8.14 6.62 2.80
CA LYS A 45 -8.67 8.00 2.84
C LYS A 45 -8.14 8.90 1.74
N ARG A 46 -7.01 8.52 1.12
CA ARG A 46 -6.28 9.37 0.17
C ARG A 46 -5.77 8.55 -1.01
N SER A 47 -6.09 9.00 -2.22
CA SER A 47 -5.59 8.41 -3.47
C SER A 47 -4.08 8.50 -3.62
N ALA A 48 -3.41 9.44 -2.95
CA ALA A 48 -1.95 9.55 -2.94
C ALA A 48 -1.28 8.29 -2.38
N LEU A 49 -1.80 7.70 -1.30
CA LEU A 49 -1.27 6.45 -0.76
C LEU A 49 -1.42 5.31 -1.77
N LEU A 50 -2.58 5.23 -2.43
CA LEU A 50 -2.82 4.25 -3.48
C LEU A 50 -1.82 4.41 -4.64
N ALA A 51 -1.57 5.65 -5.08
CA ALA A 51 -0.58 5.93 -6.13
C ALA A 51 0.82 5.46 -5.74
N VAL A 52 1.22 5.67 -4.47
CA VAL A 52 2.50 5.17 -3.94
C VAL A 52 2.54 3.65 -3.95
N LEU A 53 1.50 2.97 -3.48
CA LEU A 53 1.46 1.50 -3.42
C LEU A 53 1.45 0.85 -4.81
N VAL A 54 0.73 1.43 -5.77
CA VAL A 54 0.78 1.00 -7.17
C VAL A 54 2.17 1.24 -7.77
N SER A 55 2.80 2.38 -7.48
CA SER A 55 4.18 2.65 -7.91
C SER A 55 5.17 1.64 -7.32
N ILE A 56 4.97 1.23 -6.07
CA ILE A 56 5.79 0.21 -5.39
C ILE A 56 5.61 -1.15 -6.08
N LYS A 57 4.37 -1.58 -6.31
CA LYS A 57 4.06 -2.85 -6.99
C LYS A 57 4.66 -2.87 -8.40
N ARG A 58 4.64 -1.75 -9.13
CA ARG A 58 5.31 -1.64 -10.44
C ARG A 58 6.83 -1.73 -10.37
N ALA A 59 7.45 -1.18 -9.33
CA ALA A 59 8.89 -1.21 -9.15
C ALA A 59 9.40 -2.59 -8.69
N LYS A 60 8.61 -3.31 -7.90
CA LYS A 60 8.89 -4.68 -7.43
C LYS A 60 7.64 -5.55 -7.65
N PRO A 61 7.41 -6.10 -8.85
CA PRO A 61 6.20 -6.88 -9.17
C PRO A 61 5.93 -8.05 -8.22
N GLN A 62 7.00 -8.65 -7.70
CA GLN A 62 6.94 -9.76 -6.75
C GLN A 62 6.53 -9.36 -5.32
N ILE A 63 6.47 -8.06 -4.98
CA ILE A 63 6.01 -7.63 -3.65
C ILE A 63 4.53 -7.97 -3.48
N VAL A 64 4.18 -8.56 -2.33
CA VAL A 64 2.80 -8.95 -2.04
C VAL A 64 2.06 -7.78 -1.40
N ILE A 65 0.98 -7.32 -2.04
CA ILE A 65 0.08 -6.28 -1.49
C ILE A 65 -1.37 -6.81 -1.60
N PRO A 66 -1.87 -7.55 -0.60
CA PRO A 66 -3.06 -8.39 -0.75
C PRO A 66 -4.31 -7.66 -1.25
N PHE A 67 -4.56 -6.46 -0.74
CA PHE A 67 -5.77 -5.72 -1.11
C PHE A 67 -5.72 -5.12 -2.54
N LEU A 68 -4.52 -4.90 -3.09
CA LEU A 68 -4.36 -4.51 -4.50
C LEU A 68 -4.52 -5.73 -5.41
N GLU A 69 -4.02 -6.89 -4.99
CA GLU A 69 -4.09 -8.15 -5.73
C GLU A 69 -5.51 -8.74 -5.75
N ALA A 70 -6.31 -8.47 -4.71
CA ALA A 70 -7.73 -8.83 -4.69
C ALA A 70 -8.55 -8.21 -5.84
N GLY A 71 -8.00 -7.21 -6.55
CA GLY A 71 -8.60 -6.58 -7.73
C GLY A 71 -9.84 -5.73 -7.45
N LYS A 72 -10.38 -5.78 -6.23
CA LYS A 72 -11.50 -4.97 -5.77
C LYS A 72 -11.38 -4.65 -4.28
N MET A 73 -11.74 -3.43 -3.90
CA MET A 73 -11.91 -3.04 -2.51
C MET A 73 -13.14 -2.16 -2.37
N HIS A 74 -13.98 -2.45 -1.39
CA HIS A 74 -15.05 -1.55 -0.99
C HIS A 74 -14.50 -0.52 -0.01
N ASN A 75 -14.73 0.76 -0.29
CA ASN A 75 -14.24 1.86 0.51
C ASN A 75 -15.36 2.88 0.74
N LYS A 76 -15.49 3.35 1.98
CA LYS A 76 -16.56 4.30 2.35
C LYS A 76 -16.45 5.66 1.66
N HIS A 77 -15.24 6.11 1.32
CA HIS A 77 -14.99 7.41 0.68
C HIS A 77 -15.03 7.33 -0.85
N TYR A 78 -14.56 6.22 -1.42
CA TYR A 78 -14.39 6.07 -2.87
C TYR A 78 -15.37 5.08 -3.52
N GLY A 79 -16.25 4.45 -2.75
CA GLY A 79 -17.14 3.39 -3.22
C GLY A 79 -16.38 2.10 -3.53
N THR A 80 -16.85 1.35 -4.52
CA THR A 80 -16.17 0.15 -5.01
C THR A 80 -15.04 0.54 -5.95
N MET A 81 -13.80 0.31 -5.52
CA MET A 81 -12.62 0.51 -6.36
C MET A 81 -12.22 -0.82 -7.00
N HIS A 82 -11.96 -0.78 -8.30
CA HIS A 82 -11.39 -1.88 -9.05
C HIS A 82 -9.91 -1.59 -9.30
N PHE A 83 -9.04 -2.53 -8.98
CA PHE A 83 -7.60 -2.41 -9.20
C PHE A 83 -7.21 -3.29 -10.39
N ILE A 84 -6.61 -2.67 -11.40
CA ILE A 84 -5.97 -3.37 -12.51
C ILE A 84 -4.47 -3.13 -12.34
N CYS A 85 -3.85 -3.91 -11.47
CA CYS A 85 -2.39 -4.02 -11.43
C CYS A 85 -2.01 -5.20 -12.32
N ALA A 86 -1.58 -4.92 -13.55
CA ALA A 86 -0.92 -5.94 -14.36
C ALA A 86 0.34 -6.38 -13.60
N ALA A 87 0.45 -7.69 -13.38
CA ALA A 87 1.63 -8.34 -12.81
C ALA A 87 2.83 -8.19 -13.75
#